data_AF-A0A3D5X3B8-F1
#
_entry.id   AF-A0A3D5X3B8-F1
#
_cell.length_a   1.000
_cell.length_b   1.000
_cell.length_c   1.000
_cell.angle_alpha   90.00
_cell.angle_beta   90.00
_cell.angle_gamma   90.00
#
_symmetry.space_group_name_H-M   'P 1'
#
loop_
_entity.id
_entity.type
_entity.pdbx_description
1 polymer ?
#
loop_
_entity_poly.entity_id
_entity_poly.type
_entity_poly.pdbx_seq_one_letter_code
_entity_poly.pdbx_strand_id
1 'polypeptide(L)'
;MLYVVSLGVGIGLVLGVLRILYNIPLIWMIIPGYLLLMFLTYFSEEEFTSMAWDCGGVTTGPVTVPLVLAMGLRIGGELNVIDGFGILACASFSPVLTVLIFGLITRARQKRIVNVSTENDDE
;
A
#
# COMPACT_ATOMS: atom_id res chain seq x y z
N MET A 1 10.17 -9.09 0.55
CA MET A 1 8.73 -8.81 0.71
C MET A 1 8.39 -8.15 2.04
N LEU A 2 8.75 -8.71 3.20
CA LEU A 2 8.44 -8.11 4.50
C LEU A 2 8.82 -6.62 4.61
N TYR A 3 10.04 -6.24 4.23
CA TYR A 3 10.48 -4.83 4.26
C TYR A 3 9.63 -3.90 3.38
N VAL A 4 9.21 -4.38 2.20
CA VAL A 4 8.37 -3.62 1.25
C VAL A 4 6.99 -3.39 1.85
N VAL A 5 6.40 -4.43 2.43
CA VAL A 5 5.09 -4.38 3.10
C VAL A 5 5.16 -3.47 4.33
N SER A 6 6.14 -3.64 5.22
CA SER A 6 6.30 -2.82 6.42
C SER A 6 6.48 -1.33 6.10
N LEU A 7 7.23 -1.01 5.04
CA LEU A 7 7.41 0.35 4.56
C LEU A 7 6.08 0.93 4.04
N GLY A 8 5.33 0.15 3.26
CA GLY A 8 3.99 0.53 2.81
C GLY A 8 3.01 0.77 3.95
N VAL A 9 3.02 -0.10 4.98
CA VAL A 9 2.19 0.06 6.20
C VAL A 9 2.56 1.35 6.92
N GLY A 10 3.85 1.60 7.14
CA GLY A 10 4.34 2.82 7.81
C GLY A 10 3.92 4.10 7.09
N ILE A 11 4.07 4.14 5.76
CA ILE A 11 3.60 5.27 4.93
C ILE A 11 2.08 5.43 5.05
N GLY A 12 1.32 4.34 5.00
CA GLY A 12 -0.14 4.38 5.13
C GLY A 12 -0.61 4.92 6.48
N LEU A 13 0.06 4.55 7.56
CA LEU A 13 -0.17 5.08 8.91
C LEU A 13 0.11 6.59 8.97
N VAL A 14 1.25 7.03 8.46
CA VAL A 14 1.60 8.47 8.41
C VAL A 14 0.56 9.24 7.61
N LEU A 15 0.19 8.76 6.42
CA LEU A 15 -0.85 9.37 5.60
C LEU A 15 -2.20 9.44 6.33
N GLY A 16 -2.58 8.37 7.04
CA GLY A 16 -3.79 8.34 7.85
C GLY A 16 -3.79 9.38 8.97
N VAL A 17 -2.66 9.56 9.67
CA VAL A 17 -2.52 10.59 10.70
C VAL A 17 -2.56 12.00 10.09
N LEU A 18 -1.82 12.24 9.00
CA LEU A 18 -1.84 13.52 8.27
C LEU A 18 -3.25 13.88 7.81
N ARG A 19 -4.02 12.89 7.37
CA ARG A 19 -5.42 13.07 6.98
C ARG A 19 -6.27 13.60 8.12
N ILE A 20 -6.10 13.10 9.35
CA ILE A 20 -6.84 13.62 10.52
C ILE A 20 -6.39 15.05 10.82
N LEU A 21 -5.09 15.29 10.84
CA LEU A 21 -4.51 16.62 11.15
C LEU A 21 -4.98 17.70 10.18
N TYR A 22 -5.07 17.39 8.88
CA TYR A 22 -5.51 18.33 7.84
C TYR A 22 -7.00 18.23 7.51
N ASN A 23 -7.78 17.43 8.25
CA ASN A 23 -9.20 17.20 8.00
C ASN A 23 -9.52 16.81 6.53
N ILE A 24 -8.65 16.03 5.89
CA ILE A 24 -8.84 15.65 4.49
C ILE A 24 -9.98 14.62 4.40
N PRO A 25 -10.98 14.79 3.52
CA PRO A 25 -12.05 13.81 3.43
C PRO A 25 -11.52 12.48 2.86
N LEU A 26 -11.86 11.36 3.51
CA LEU A 26 -11.34 10.03 3.19
C LEU A 26 -11.53 9.65 1.71
N ILE A 27 -12.64 10.09 1.13
CA ILE A 27 -12.99 9.82 -0.26
C ILE A 27 -11.93 10.30 -1.26
N TRP A 28 -11.26 11.42 -0.96
CA TRP A 28 -10.18 12.00 -1.79
C TRP A 28 -8.87 11.21 -1.72
N MET A 29 -8.73 10.31 -0.75
CA MET A 29 -7.58 9.40 -0.67
C MET A 29 -7.92 8.04 -1.25
N ILE A 30 -9.11 7.51 -0.94
CA ILE A 30 -9.52 6.16 -1.31
C ILE A 30 -9.84 6.05 -2.79
N ILE A 31 -10.63 6.96 -3.37
CA ILE A 31 -10.99 6.86 -4.80
C ILE A 31 -9.75 6.87 -5.70
N PRO A 32 -8.87 7.89 -5.66
CA PRO A 32 -7.70 7.91 -6.53
C PRO A 32 -6.72 6.78 -6.18
N GLY A 33 -6.59 6.42 -4.90
CA GLY A 33 -5.76 5.30 -4.47
C GLY A 33 -6.20 3.97 -5.09
N TYR A 34 -7.49 3.65 -5.04
CA TYR A 34 -8.02 2.41 -5.63
C TYR A 34 -8.02 2.43 -7.16
N LEU A 35 -8.27 3.57 -7.79
CA LEU A 35 -8.12 3.70 -9.24
C LEU A 35 -6.66 3.41 -9.66
N LEU A 36 -5.69 3.95 -8.92
CA LEU A 36 -4.28 3.68 -9.15
C LEU A 36 -3.95 2.19 -8.91
N LEU A 37 -4.48 1.58 -7.85
CA LEU A 37 -4.28 0.15 -7.56
C LEU A 37 -4.84 -0.75 -8.66
N MET A 38 -6.04 -0.46 -9.17
CA MET A 38 -6.62 -1.21 -10.28
C MET A 38 -5.77 -1.06 -11.55
N PHE A 39 -5.32 0.16 -11.84
CA PHE A 39 -4.42 0.41 -12.97
C PHE A 39 -3.10 -0.36 -12.84
N LEU A 40 -2.42 -0.28 -11.68
CA LEU A 40 -1.19 -1.02 -11.43
C LEU A 40 -1.40 -2.54 -11.49
N THR A 41 -2.50 -3.03 -10.94
CA THR A 41 -2.87 -4.45 -10.97
C THR A 41 -2.95 -4.95 -12.41
N TYR A 42 -3.54 -4.18 -13.32
CA TYR A 42 -3.66 -4.56 -14.73
C TYR A 42 -2.30 -4.75 -15.43
N PHE A 43 -1.28 -3.99 -15.06
CA PHE A 43 0.07 -4.10 -15.65
C PHE A 43 1.00 -5.07 -14.92
N SER A 44 0.61 -5.54 -13.73
CA SER A 44 1.41 -6.38 -12.87
C SER A 44 1.22 -7.87 -13.20
N GLU A 45 2.24 -8.68 -12.92
CA GLU A 45 2.15 -10.13 -13.09
C GLU A 45 1.32 -10.76 -11.97
N GLU A 46 0.74 -11.93 -12.24
CA GLU A 46 -0.19 -12.62 -11.35
C GLU A 46 0.42 -12.93 -9.97
N GLU A 47 1.72 -13.27 -9.94
CA GLU A 47 2.47 -13.53 -8.70
C GLU A 47 2.50 -12.30 -7.77
N PHE A 48 2.82 -11.12 -8.31
CA PHE A 48 2.85 -9.88 -7.50
C PHE A 48 1.47 -9.38 -7.14
N THR A 49 0.49 -9.57 -8.03
CA THR A 49 -0.91 -9.18 -7.78
C THR A 49 -1.49 -10.00 -6.63
N SER A 50 -1.36 -11.33 -6.67
CA SER A 50 -1.83 -12.21 -5.60
C SER A 50 -1.17 -11.90 -4.26
N MET A 51 0.15 -11.70 -4.24
CA MET A 51 0.87 -11.26 -3.03
C MET A 51 0.39 -9.91 -2.50
N ALA A 52 0.21 -8.91 -3.38
CA ALA A 52 -0.19 -7.56 -2.97
C ALA A 52 -1.55 -7.56 -2.27
N TRP A 53 -2.53 -8.26 -2.84
CA TRP A 53 -3.89 -8.30 -2.31
C TRP A 53 -4.06 -9.20 -1.09
N ASP A 54 -3.23 -10.23 -0.92
CA ASP A 54 -3.21 -11.07 0.28
C ASP A 54 -2.55 -10.36 1.48
N CYS A 55 -1.52 -9.53 1.23
CA CYS A 55 -0.79 -8.82 2.27
C CYS A 55 -1.51 -7.59 2.86
N GLY A 56 -2.49 -7.01 2.16
CA GLY A 56 -3.04 -5.68 2.49
C GLY A 56 -4.10 -5.63 3.60
N GLY A 57 -4.76 -6.74 3.93
CA GLY A 57 -5.88 -6.68 4.87
C GLY A 57 -6.23 -7.96 5.63
N VAL A 58 -5.92 -9.13 5.09
CA VAL A 58 -6.33 -10.42 5.68
C VAL A 58 -5.40 -10.84 6.84
N THR A 59 -4.12 -10.50 6.76
CA THR A 59 -3.09 -10.91 7.73
C THR A 59 -2.90 -9.96 8.93
N THR A 60 -3.51 -8.76 8.89
CA THR A 60 -3.44 -7.74 9.96
C THR A 60 -4.71 -7.66 10.83
N GLY A 61 -5.73 -8.47 10.54
CA GLY A 61 -7.08 -8.33 11.09
C GLY A 61 -7.19 -8.33 12.62
N PRO A 62 -6.66 -9.33 13.34
CA PRO A 62 -6.93 -9.46 14.78
C PRO A 62 -6.10 -8.51 15.66
N VAL A 63 -4.89 -8.16 15.24
CA VAL A 63 -3.93 -7.40 16.08
C VAL A 63 -3.82 -5.95 15.62
N THR A 64 -3.65 -5.74 14.33
CA THR A 64 -3.31 -4.42 13.78
C THR A 64 -4.55 -3.55 13.62
N VAL A 65 -5.72 -4.13 13.32
CA VAL A 65 -6.97 -3.38 13.21
C VAL A 65 -7.35 -2.71 14.54
N PRO A 66 -7.44 -3.41 15.70
CA PRO A 66 -7.76 -2.75 16.96
C PRO A 66 -6.72 -1.71 17.37
N LEU A 67 -5.43 -1.98 17.12
CA LEU A 67 -4.34 -1.05 17.43
C LEU A 67 -4.47 0.26 16.65
N VAL A 68 -4.66 0.18 15.33
CA VAL A 68 -4.77 1.35 14.44
C VAL A 68 -6.05 2.13 14.73
N LEU A 69 -7.17 1.45 14.99
CA LEU A 69 -8.42 2.09 15.38
C LEU A 69 -8.30 2.81 16.72
N ALA A 70 -7.71 2.18 17.74
CA ALA A 70 -7.49 2.81 19.04
C ALA A 70 -6.62 4.07 18.92
N MET A 71 -5.57 4.00 18.10
CA MET A 71 -4.71 5.15 17.80
C MET A 71 -5.49 6.28 17.11
N GLY A 72 -6.25 5.95 16.06
CA GLY A 72 -7.04 6.93 15.31
C GLY A 72 -8.15 7.57 16.13
N LEU A 73 -8.83 6.80 16.97
CA LEU A 73 -9.85 7.31 17.90
C LEU A 73 -9.23 8.24 18.95
N ARG A 74 -8.04 7.92 19.48
CA ARG A 74 -7.35 8.81 20.42
C ARG A 74 -6.96 10.14 19.77
N ILE A 75 -6.30 10.08 18.61
CA ILE A 75 -5.86 11.29 17.88
C ILE A 75 -7.07 12.13 17.44
N GLY A 76 -8.09 11.47 16.89
CA GLY A 76 -9.32 12.12 16.46
C GLY A 76 -10.11 12.74 17.62
N GLY A 77 -10.15 12.07 18.78
CA GLY A 77 -10.82 12.56 19.98
C GLY A 77 -10.27 13.89 20.50
N GLU A 78 -8.94 14.07 20.50
CA GLU A 78 -8.30 15.35 20.87
C GLU A 78 -8.68 16.48 19.89
N LEU A 79 -8.96 16.13 18.64
CA LEU A 79 -9.27 17.07 17.56
C LEU A 79 -10.79 17.23 17.31
N ASN A 80 -11.65 16.61 18.14
CA ASN A 80 -13.10 16.53 17.94
C ASN A 80 -13.52 15.94 16.58
N VAL A 81 -12.69 15.08 15.99
CA VAL A 81 -12.94 14.33 14.76
C VAL A 81 -13.07 12.85 15.10
N ILE A 82 -14.29 12.31 15.08
CA ILE A 82 -14.51 10.89 15.38
C ILE A 82 -14.26 10.06 14.11
N ASP A 83 -13.00 9.76 13.81
CA ASP A 83 -12.68 8.93 12.65
C ASP A 83 -11.36 8.14 12.78
N GLY A 84 -11.47 6.90 13.29
CA GLY A 84 -10.38 5.93 13.28
C GLY A 84 -10.31 5.07 12.00
N PHE A 85 -11.42 4.96 11.27
CA PHE A 85 -11.50 4.12 10.07
C PHE A 85 -10.70 4.69 8.90
N GLY A 86 -10.55 6.02 8.82
CA GLY A 86 -9.71 6.66 7.82
C GLY A 86 -8.24 6.24 7.89
N ILE A 87 -7.66 6.16 9.10
CA ILE A 87 -6.27 5.69 9.27
C ILE A 87 -6.17 4.22 8.87
N LEU A 88 -7.13 3.40 9.32
CA LEU A 88 -7.16 1.99 9.00
C LEU A 88 -7.20 1.74 7.48
N ALA A 89 -8.04 2.49 6.77
CA ALA A 89 -8.14 2.38 5.32
C ALA A 89 -6.81 2.76 4.65
N CYS A 90 -6.15 3.84 5.10
CA CYS A 90 -4.85 4.25 4.58
C CYS A 90 -3.74 3.21 4.85
N ALA A 91 -3.73 2.63 6.04
CA ALA A 91 -2.81 1.57 6.42
C ALA A 91 -3.01 0.27 5.62
N SER A 92 -4.23 0.02 5.12
CA SER A 92 -4.57 -1.21 4.37
C SER A 92 -4.26 -1.12 2.87
N PHE A 93 -4.50 0.03 2.21
CA PHE A 93 -4.26 0.14 0.77
C PHE A 93 -2.77 0.41 0.41
N SER A 94 -2.03 1.09 1.28
CA SER A 94 -0.64 1.49 1.03
C SER A 94 0.37 0.32 0.88
N PRO A 95 0.26 -0.79 1.64
CA PRO A 95 1.06 -2.00 1.40
C PRO A 95 0.81 -2.62 0.03
N VAL A 96 -0.45 -2.68 -0.40
CA VAL A 96 -0.84 -3.18 -1.74
C VAL A 96 -0.15 -2.34 -2.82
N LEU A 97 -0.20 -1.01 -2.67
CA LEU A 97 0.44 -0.09 -3.61
C LEU A 97 1.95 -0.34 -3.69
N THR A 98 2.60 -0.48 -2.54
CA THR A 98 4.07 -0.65 -2.48
C THR A 98 4.51 -1.99 -3.07
N VAL A 99 3.74 -3.07 -2.84
CA VAL A 99 4.02 -4.40 -3.43
C VAL A 99 3.83 -4.39 -4.95
N LEU A 100 2.77 -3.77 -5.45
CA LEU A 100 2.54 -3.65 -6.90
C LEU A 100 3.64 -2.83 -7.60
N ILE A 101 4.06 -1.70 -7.02
CA ILE A 101 5.18 -0.90 -7.54
C ILE A 101 6.47 -1.73 -7.55
N PHE A 102 6.74 -2.44 -6.46
CA PHE A 102 7.92 -3.30 -6.36
C PHE A 102 7.90 -4.42 -7.41
N GLY A 103 6.74 -5.03 -7.67
CA GLY A 103 6.56 -6.04 -8.72
C GLY A 103 6.88 -5.51 -10.10
N LEU A 104 6.35 -4.32 -10.45
CA LEU A 104 6.64 -3.67 -11.74
C LEU A 104 8.13 -3.33 -11.92
N ILE A 105 8.79 -2.81 -10.86
CA ILE A 105 10.23 -2.51 -10.89
C ILE A 105 11.05 -3.79 -11.07
N THR A 106 10.70 -4.86 -10.35
CA THR A 106 11.42 -6.14 -10.41
C THR A 106 11.32 -6.76 -11.81
N ARG A 107 10.11 -6.76 -12.38
CA ARG A 107 9.87 -7.20 -13.76
C ARG A 107 10.68 -6.40 -14.78
N ALA A 108 10.70 -5.07 -14.65
CA ALA A 108 11.47 -4.21 -15.56
C ALA A 108 12.99 -4.49 -15.49
N ARG A 109 13.51 -4.75 -14.28
CA ARG A 109 14.91 -5.13 -14.08
C ARG A 109 15.23 -6.49 -14.69
N GLN A 110 14.35 -7.47 -14.51
CA GLN A 110 14.54 -8.82 -15.06
C GLN A 110 14.55 -8.81 -16.59
N LYS A 111 13.63 -8.08 -17.24
CA LYS A 111 13.65 -7.89 -18.69
C LYS A 111 14.95 -7.26 -19.19
N ARG A 112 15.49 -6.26 -18.48
CA ARG A 112 16.78 -5.65 -18.84
C ARG A 112 17.95 -6.64 -18.77
N ILE A 113 18.01 -7.45 -17.71
CA ILE A 113 19.10 -8.41 -17.52
C ILE A 113 19.08 -9.47 -18.62
N VAL A 114 17.89 -9.99 -18.96
CA VAL A 114 17.73 -10.99 -20.02
C VAL A 114 18.18 -10.44 -21.38
N ASN A 115 17.77 -9.20 -21.73
CA ASN A 115 18.17 -8.60 -23.01
C ASN A 115 19.68 -8.42 -23.11
N VAL A 116 20.35 -8.00 -22.03
CA VAL A 116 21.82 -7.82 -22.00
C VAL A 116 22.55 -9.16 -22.12
N SER A 117 22.04 -10.25 -21.52
CA SER A 117 22.64 -11.57 -21.73
C SER A 117 22.51 -12.06 -23.16
N THR A 118 21.37 -11.82 -23.82
CA THR A 118 21.17 -12.21 -25.22
C THR A 118 22.09 -11.45 -26.18
N GLU A 119 22.30 -10.14 -25.96
CA GLU A 119 23.27 -9.37 -26.77
C GLU A 119 24.71 -9.88 -26.63
N ASN A 120 25.12 -10.39 -25.46
CA ASN A 120 26.47 -10.92 -25.26
C ASN A 120 26.66 -12.34 -25.80
N ASP A 121 25.60 -13.14 -25.94
CA ASP A 121 25.67 -14.49 -26.52
C ASP A 121 25.71 -14.44 -28.07
N ASP A 122 25.31 -13.31 -28.67
CA ASP A 122 25.29 -13.06 -30.12
C ASP A 122 26.59 -12.40 -30.66
N GLU A 123 27.52 -11.97 -29.78
CA GLU A 123 28.88 -11.46 -30.11
C GLU A 123 29.96 -12.55 -30.04
#